data_AF-A0A6L8GIT8-F1
#
_entry.id   AF-A0A6L8GIT8-F1
#
_cell.length_a   1.000
_cell.length_b   1.000
_cell.length_c   1.000
_cell.angle_alpha   90.00
_cell.angle_beta   90.00
_cell.angle_gamma   90.00
#
_symmetry.space_group_name_H-M   'P 1'
#
loop_
_entity.id
_entity.type
_entity.pdbx_description
1 polymer ?
#
loop_
_entity_poly.entity_id
_entity_poly.type
_entity_poly.pdbx_seq_one_letter_code
_entity_poly.pdbx_strand_id
1 'polypeptide(L)'
;MRRALQVVGVGLAVLVVLIGLAIWDPVAASRVIWPVLENVVLDEPFLGITADGEIEPGLFRIEATGVSTEPIRDAAVAFLASLTPEQRGRTLFPVDDPEWRRWANIHLSTRQGVGLLEMDAAQTEAAFGLMAATLSARGFETSRDIMRLEGHLADLMDDHYQYGERRYWFTVMGEPSESGPWGWQLDGHHLIVNCFVLGDQVVLTPTFMGSEPTRADTGRFAGTAILEEELAAGLALINALDDAQRAVAIIDPDKTANNNHGELFQDNAVVPYEGLRLGELDDAQQALALRLI
;
A
#
# COMPACT_ATOMS: atom_id res chain seq x y z
N MET A 1 44.95 -8.17 5.44
CA MET A 1 44.90 -8.48 4.00
C MET A 1 44.25 -9.83 3.65
N ARG A 2 44.56 -10.96 4.32
CA ARG A 2 43.93 -12.27 3.98
C ARG A 2 42.41 -12.39 4.20
N ARG A 3 41.83 -11.65 5.18
CA ARG A 3 40.37 -11.62 5.39
C ARG A 3 39.60 -10.78 4.37
N ALA A 4 40.19 -9.69 3.86
CA ALA A 4 39.56 -8.83 2.87
C ALA A 4 39.46 -9.48 1.47
N LEU A 5 40.44 -10.31 1.09
CA LEU A 5 40.40 -11.09 -0.16
C LEU A 5 39.40 -12.25 -0.12
N GLN A 6 39.06 -12.81 1.05
CA GLN A 6 38.03 -13.86 1.16
C GLN A 6 36.61 -13.30 1.03
N VAL A 7 36.34 -12.10 1.56
CA VAL A 7 35.01 -11.46 1.45
C VAL A 7 34.72 -11.01 0.01
N VAL A 8 35.73 -10.50 -0.71
CA VAL A 8 35.59 -10.10 -2.12
C VAL A 8 35.44 -11.32 -3.05
N GLY A 9 36.14 -12.43 -2.76
CA GLY A 9 36.03 -13.66 -3.55
C GLY A 9 34.70 -14.40 -3.41
N VAL A 10 34.09 -14.36 -2.22
CA VAL A 10 32.75 -14.94 -1.97
C VAL A 10 31.66 -14.10 -2.64
N GLY A 11 31.75 -12.77 -2.58
CA GLY A 11 30.79 -11.87 -3.24
C GLY A 11 30.74 -12.03 -4.76
N LEU A 12 31.89 -12.22 -5.41
CA LEU A 12 31.95 -12.40 -6.88
C LEU A 12 31.39 -13.76 -7.32
N ALA A 13 31.63 -14.83 -6.54
CA ALA A 13 31.11 -16.15 -6.84
C ALA A 13 29.58 -16.23 -6.66
N VAL A 14 29.05 -15.60 -5.62
CA VAL A 14 27.59 -15.48 -5.40
C VAL A 14 26.95 -14.67 -6.54
N LEU A 15 27.58 -13.58 -6.97
CA LEU A 15 27.08 -12.76 -8.08
C LEU A 15 27.05 -13.53 -9.41
N VAL A 16 28.09 -14.29 -9.73
CA VAL A 16 28.14 -15.11 -10.96
C VAL A 16 27.10 -16.24 -10.93
N VAL A 17 26.87 -16.86 -9.77
CA VAL A 17 25.82 -17.88 -9.59
C VAL A 17 24.43 -17.27 -9.74
N LEU A 18 24.17 -16.09 -9.16
CA LEU A 18 22.89 -15.39 -9.27
C LEU A 18 22.60 -14.94 -10.72
N ILE A 19 23.62 -14.46 -11.44
CA ILE A 19 23.51 -14.13 -12.88
C ILE A 19 23.21 -15.40 -13.70
N GLY A 20 23.92 -16.50 -13.43
CA GLY A 20 23.67 -17.78 -14.10
C GLY A 20 22.28 -18.34 -13.83
N LEU A 21 21.80 -18.24 -12.58
CA LEU A 21 20.44 -18.64 -12.20
C LEU A 21 19.38 -17.76 -12.87
N ALA A 22 19.58 -16.44 -12.92
CA ALA A 22 18.63 -15.50 -13.52
C ALA A 22 18.47 -15.70 -15.04
N ILE A 23 19.52 -16.20 -15.72
CA ILE A 23 19.47 -16.53 -17.15
C ILE A 23 18.71 -17.84 -17.40
N TRP A 24 18.84 -18.83 -16.50
CA TRP A 24 18.29 -20.18 -16.70
C TRP A 24 16.90 -20.37 -16.10
N ASP A 25 16.65 -19.81 -14.92
CA ASP A 25 15.38 -19.86 -14.19
C ASP A 25 15.15 -18.50 -13.49
N PRO A 26 14.59 -17.52 -14.21
CA PRO A 26 14.37 -16.17 -13.70
C PRO A 26 13.49 -16.14 -12.44
N VAL A 27 12.57 -17.10 -12.30
CA VAL A 27 11.64 -17.19 -11.16
C VAL A 27 12.33 -17.78 -9.94
N ALA A 28 13.16 -18.81 -10.10
CA ALA A 28 13.97 -19.31 -9.00
C ALA A 28 15.02 -18.27 -8.55
N ALA A 29 15.60 -17.53 -9.50
CA ALA A 29 16.54 -16.47 -9.19
C ALA A 29 15.89 -15.32 -8.42
N SER A 30 14.69 -14.88 -8.82
CA SER A 30 13.97 -13.83 -8.11
C SER A 30 13.66 -14.24 -6.67
N ARG A 31 13.28 -15.50 -6.41
CA ARG A 31 13.04 -16.01 -5.04
C ARG A 31 14.27 -15.98 -4.13
N VAL A 32 15.48 -16.00 -4.69
CA VAL A 32 16.73 -15.92 -3.91
C VAL A 32 17.22 -14.49 -3.78
N ILE A 33 17.13 -13.71 -4.85
CA ILE A 33 17.63 -12.34 -4.92
C ILE A 33 16.71 -11.40 -4.11
N TRP A 34 15.39 -11.59 -4.22
CA TRP A 34 14.42 -10.67 -3.65
C TRP A 34 14.50 -10.54 -2.13
N PRO A 35 14.57 -11.63 -1.33
CA PRO A 35 14.73 -11.49 0.12
C PRO A 35 16.03 -10.77 0.53
N VAL A 36 17.09 -10.87 -0.29
CA VAL A 36 18.34 -10.15 -0.03
C VAL A 36 18.16 -8.66 -0.29
N LEU A 37 17.54 -8.30 -1.41
CA LEU A 37 17.26 -6.89 -1.75
C LEU A 37 16.29 -6.25 -0.75
N GLU A 38 15.24 -6.96 -0.37
CA GLU A 38 14.27 -6.55 0.64
C GLU A 38 14.98 -6.19 1.96
N ASN A 39 15.85 -7.06 2.47
CA ASN A 39 16.59 -6.74 3.71
C ASN A 39 17.51 -5.52 3.56
N VAL A 40 18.16 -5.35 2.40
CA VAL A 40 19.00 -4.16 2.16
C VAL A 40 18.19 -2.87 2.23
N VAL A 41 16.97 -2.86 1.68
CA VAL A 41 16.10 -1.67 1.73
C VAL A 41 15.55 -1.45 3.14
N LEU A 42 15.16 -2.52 3.84
CA LEU A 42 14.61 -2.42 5.19
C LEU A 42 15.66 -2.00 6.23
N ASP A 43 16.93 -2.31 6.00
CA ASP A 43 18.07 -1.87 6.83
C ASP A 43 18.38 -0.37 6.66
N GLU A 44 17.94 0.26 5.56
CA GLU A 44 18.06 1.70 5.37
C GLU A 44 17.15 2.44 6.36
N PRO A 45 17.62 3.48 7.07
CA PRO A 45 16.76 4.28 7.92
C PRO A 45 15.58 4.86 7.13
N PHE A 46 14.37 4.76 7.68
CA PHE A 46 13.21 5.41 7.09
C PHE A 46 13.28 6.93 7.29
N LEU A 47 13.29 7.66 6.18
CA LEU A 47 13.30 9.12 6.11
C LEU A 47 11.95 9.66 5.61
N GLY A 48 11.25 8.88 4.78
CA GLY A 48 10.01 9.28 4.11
C GLY A 48 10.25 9.96 2.76
N ILE A 49 9.17 10.38 2.13
CA ILE A 49 9.20 11.04 0.82
C ILE A 49 9.65 12.50 0.97
N THR A 50 10.58 12.95 0.13
CA THR A 50 11.10 14.33 0.10
C THR A 50 10.97 14.93 -1.29
N ALA A 51 10.97 16.26 -1.42
CA ALA A 51 10.91 16.91 -2.74
C ALA A 51 12.29 17.06 -3.40
N ASP A 52 13.34 17.18 -2.60
CA ASP A 52 14.70 17.53 -3.05
C ASP A 52 15.80 16.68 -2.37
N GLY A 53 15.42 15.64 -1.63
CA GLY A 53 16.34 14.81 -0.85
C GLY A 53 16.56 15.29 0.59
N GLU A 54 16.01 16.45 0.97
CA GLU A 54 16.09 16.97 2.33
C GLU A 54 14.78 16.74 3.10
N ILE A 55 14.88 16.34 4.37
CA ILE A 55 13.71 16.11 5.22
C ILE A 55 13.08 17.45 5.59
N GLU A 56 11.80 17.63 5.27
CA GLU A 56 11.04 18.80 5.69
C GLU A 56 10.55 18.65 7.14
N PRO A 57 11.06 19.45 8.09
CA PRO A 57 10.70 19.28 9.49
C PRO A 57 9.32 19.86 9.80
N GLY A 58 8.57 19.20 10.68
CA GLY A 58 7.38 19.76 11.30
C GLY A 58 6.07 19.64 10.51
N LEU A 59 6.02 18.79 9.48
CA LEU A 59 4.82 18.51 8.67
C LEU A 59 3.73 17.73 9.42
N PHE A 60 4.10 16.84 10.35
CA PHE A 60 3.18 15.94 11.05
C PHE A 60 3.40 16.01 12.57
N ARG A 61 2.89 17.07 13.20
CA ARG A 61 2.98 17.20 14.65
C ARG A 61 2.02 16.21 15.33
N ILE A 62 2.42 15.71 16.49
CA ILE A 62 1.52 14.97 17.37
C ILE A 62 0.59 15.98 18.02
N GLU A 63 -0.70 15.87 17.73
CA GLU A 63 -1.73 16.75 18.25
C GLU A 63 -3.02 16.00 18.53
N ALA A 64 -3.80 16.50 19.50
CA ALA A 64 -5.09 15.92 19.79
C ALA A 64 -6.10 16.28 18.69
N THR A 65 -6.74 15.29 18.09
CA THR A 65 -7.77 15.50 17.07
C THR A 65 -9.17 15.66 17.67
N GLY A 66 -9.39 15.18 18.89
CA GLY A 66 -10.69 15.13 19.55
C GLY A 66 -11.63 14.05 19.02
N VAL A 67 -11.18 13.20 18.10
CA VAL A 67 -11.98 12.11 17.51
C VAL A 67 -11.61 10.79 18.20
N SER A 68 -12.58 10.14 18.84
CA SER A 68 -12.31 8.89 19.55
C SER A 68 -11.85 7.77 18.61
N THR A 69 -10.71 7.17 18.94
CA THR A 69 -10.16 5.95 18.30
C THR A 69 -10.55 4.67 19.03
N GLU A 70 -11.36 4.76 20.10
CA GLU A 70 -11.87 3.62 20.85
C GLU A 70 -12.57 2.56 19.97
N PRO A 71 -13.45 2.92 19.00
CA PRO A 71 -14.06 1.91 18.13
C PRO A 71 -13.03 1.13 17.30
N ILE A 72 -11.96 1.79 16.84
CA ILE A 72 -10.87 1.17 16.08
C ILE A 72 -10.09 0.21 16.97
N ARG A 73 -9.73 0.66 18.17
CA ARG A 73 -9.06 -0.16 19.20
C ARG A 73 -9.86 -1.41 19.53
N ASP A 74 -11.15 -1.26 19.82
CA ASP A 74 -12.01 -2.37 20.23
C ASP A 74 -12.18 -3.39 19.09
N ALA A 75 -12.31 -2.92 17.85
CA ALA A 75 -12.34 -3.81 16.69
C ALA A 75 -11.02 -4.56 16.47
N ALA A 76 -9.87 -3.91 16.70
CA ALA A 76 -8.56 -4.56 16.61
C ALA A 76 -8.37 -5.62 17.70
N VAL A 77 -8.80 -5.33 18.93
CA VAL A 77 -8.81 -6.30 20.03
C VAL A 77 -9.69 -7.50 19.70
N ALA A 78 -10.89 -7.26 19.17
CA ALA A 78 -11.80 -8.32 18.76
C ALA A 78 -11.22 -9.19 17.64
N PHE A 79 -10.59 -8.56 16.63
CA PHE A 79 -9.88 -9.27 15.56
C PHE A 79 -8.77 -10.17 16.12
N LEU A 80 -7.84 -9.61 16.89
CA LEU A 80 -6.73 -10.38 17.49
C LEU A 80 -7.20 -11.49 18.45
N ALA A 81 -8.35 -11.31 19.12
CA ALA A 81 -8.94 -12.32 19.99
C ALA A 81 -9.63 -13.46 19.22
N SER A 82 -10.07 -13.22 17.99
CA SER A 82 -10.67 -14.24 17.12
C SER A 82 -9.64 -15.21 16.53
N LEU A 83 -8.36 -14.82 16.50
CA LEU A 83 -7.28 -15.60 15.91
C LEU A 83 -6.86 -16.76 16.83
N THR A 84 -6.48 -17.89 16.21
CA THR A 84 -5.77 -18.95 16.94
C THR A 84 -4.42 -18.44 17.44
N PRO A 85 -3.80 -19.07 18.46
CA PRO A 85 -2.48 -18.66 18.93
C PRO A 85 -1.41 -18.64 17.83
N GLU A 86 -1.49 -19.56 16.87
CA GLU A 86 -0.56 -19.63 15.72
C GLU A 86 -0.79 -18.50 14.72
N GLN A 87 -2.05 -18.21 14.37
CA GLN A 87 -2.38 -17.06 13.51
C GLN A 87 -1.97 -15.75 14.18
N ARG A 88 -2.29 -15.57 15.47
CA ARG A 88 -1.92 -14.36 16.23
C ARG A 88 -0.40 -14.17 16.27
N GLY A 89 0.37 -15.24 16.48
CA GLY A 89 1.84 -15.18 16.49
C GLY A 89 2.48 -14.75 15.17
N ARG A 90 1.80 -14.93 14.04
CA ARG A 90 2.24 -14.42 12.72
C ARG A 90 1.68 -13.04 12.37
N THR A 91 0.72 -12.55 13.14
CA THR A 91 -0.05 -11.33 12.85
C THR A 91 0.38 -10.15 13.70
N LEU A 92 0.79 -10.40 14.95
CA LEU A 92 1.16 -9.35 15.89
C LEU A 92 2.69 -9.15 15.91
N PHE A 93 3.11 -7.94 15.61
CA PHE A 93 4.50 -7.49 15.58
C PHE A 93 4.76 -6.39 16.63
N PRO A 94 6.02 -6.16 17.03
CA PRO A 94 6.40 -4.92 17.71
C PRO A 94 5.99 -3.69 16.90
N VAL A 95 5.74 -2.56 17.59
CA VAL A 95 5.30 -1.32 16.90
C VAL A 95 6.39 -0.72 16.01
N ASP A 96 7.65 -0.96 16.33
CA ASP A 96 8.85 -0.51 15.61
C ASP A 96 9.39 -1.57 14.64
N ASP A 97 8.61 -2.61 14.33
CA ASP A 97 9.01 -3.65 13.39
C ASP A 97 9.07 -3.11 11.95
N PRO A 98 10.07 -3.51 11.14
CA PRO A 98 10.14 -3.17 9.72
C PRO A 98 8.95 -3.68 8.88
N GLU A 99 8.06 -4.50 9.44
CA GLU A 99 6.84 -4.96 8.77
C GLU A 99 5.98 -3.82 8.17
N TRP A 100 5.98 -2.63 8.79
CA TRP A 100 5.35 -1.43 8.23
C TRP A 100 5.78 -1.08 6.79
N ARG A 101 6.97 -1.55 6.38
CA ARG A 101 7.58 -1.27 5.07
C ARG A 101 7.54 -2.48 4.13
N ARG A 102 6.91 -3.58 4.55
CA ARG A 102 6.83 -4.84 3.78
C ARG A 102 5.49 -5.02 3.04
N TRP A 103 4.61 -4.01 3.04
CA TRP A 103 3.42 -4.03 2.20
C TRP A 103 3.80 -4.30 0.75
N ALA A 104 3.03 -5.09 0.01
CA ALA A 104 3.35 -5.34 -1.41
C ALA A 104 2.08 -5.43 -2.25
N ASN A 105 2.08 -4.82 -3.43
CA ASN A 105 1.01 -5.02 -4.41
C ASN A 105 1.29 -6.21 -5.34
N ILE A 106 2.38 -6.95 -5.13
CA ILE A 106 2.79 -8.09 -5.95
C ILE A 106 3.30 -9.23 -5.07
N HIS A 107 3.13 -10.48 -5.50
CA HIS A 107 3.49 -11.67 -4.73
C HIS A 107 4.99 -12.03 -4.87
N LEU A 108 5.88 -11.06 -4.65
CA LEU A 108 7.34 -11.26 -4.68
C LEU A 108 7.90 -11.68 -3.32
N SER A 109 7.45 -11.05 -2.24
CA SER A 109 7.82 -11.38 -0.86
C SER A 109 6.86 -12.40 -0.25
N THR A 110 7.33 -13.06 0.82
CA THR A 110 6.44 -13.86 1.65
C THR A 110 5.53 -12.92 2.43
N ARG A 111 4.21 -13.01 2.17
CA ARG A 111 3.19 -12.29 2.93
C ARG A 111 3.28 -12.66 4.41
N GLN A 112 3.31 -11.66 5.28
CA GLN A 112 3.20 -11.86 6.73
C GLN A 112 1.74 -11.82 7.16
N GLY A 113 1.49 -12.12 8.43
CA GLY A 113 0.14 -12.05 8.96
C GLY A 113 -0.74 -13.24 8.62
N VAL A 114 -1.99 -13.12 9.02
CA VAL A 114 -3.04 -14.09 8.69
C VAL A 114 -3.74 -13.65 7.40
N GLY A 115 -3.80 -14.54 6.42
CA GLY A 115 -4.51 -14.30 5.16
C GLY A 115 -6.02 -14.56 5.28
N LEU A 116 -6.83 -13.79 4.55
CA LEU A 116 -8.28 -14.00 4.49
C LEU A 116 -8.66 -15.42 4.01
N LEU A 117 -7.84 -16.08 3.18
CA LEU A 117 -8.06 -17.48 2.77
C LEU A 117 -7.92 -18.49 3.92
N GLU A 118 -7.15 -18.16 4.96
CA GLU A 118 -6.92 -19.00 6.13
C GLU A 118 -7.99 -18.80 7.22
N MET A 119 -8.72 -17.68 7.15
CA MET A 119 -9.71 -17.30 8.15
C MET A 119 -11.02 -18.07 8.01
N ASP A 120 -11.59 -18.45 9.15
CA ASP A 120 -13.00 -18.85 9.22
C ASP A 120 -13.96 -17.65 9.10
N ALA A 121 -15.26 -17.91 9.18
CA ALA A 121 -16.28 -16.88 9.03
C ALA A 121 -16.23 -15.81 10.14
N ALA A 122 -16.00 -16.20 11.39
CA ALA A 122 -15.96 -15.28 12.52
C ALA A 122 -14.70 -14.40 12.49
N GLN A 123 -13.56 -14.99 12.11
CA GLN A 123 -12.30 -14.27 11.91
C GLN A 123 -12.41 -13.27 10.75
N THR A 124 -13.04 -13.68 9.64
CA THR A 124 -13.28 -12.80 8.48
C THR A 124 -14.20 -11.64 8.85
N GLU A 125 -15.27 -11.90 9.61
CA GLU A 125 -16.16 -10.85 10.10
C GLU A 125 -15.42 -9.85 11.00
N ALA A 126 -14.58 -10.33 11.92
CA ALA A 126 -13.79 -9.46 12.78
C ALA A 126 -12.75 -8.62 12.00
N ALA A 127 -12.10 -9.19 10.99
CA ALA A 127 -11.16 -8.48 10.11
C ALA A 127 -11.86 -7.36 9.33
N PHE A 128 -13.04 -7.62 8.76
CA PHE A 128 -13.83 -6.59 8.09
C PHE A 128 -14.43 -5.58 9.07
N GLY A 129 -14.74 -6.00 10.30
CA GLY A 129 -15.13 -5.10 11.39
C GLY A 129 -14.04 -4.08 11.73
N LEU A 130 -12.77 -4.51 11.77
CA LEU A 130 -11.62 -3.62 11.93
C LEU A 130 -11.52 -2.60 10.80
N MET A 131 -11.64 -3.04 9.55
CA MET A 131 -11.65 -2.13 8.39
C MET A 131 -12.81 -1.13 8.47
N ALA A 132 -14.02 -1.59 8.79
CA ALA A 132 -15.22 -0.76 8.86
C ALA A 132 -15.18 0.25 10.02
N ALA A 133 -14.54 -0.09 11.14
CA ALA A 133 -14.34 0.83 12.26
C ALA A 133 -13.29 1.91 11.95
N THR A 134 -12.35 1.61 11.05
CA THR A 134 -11.21 2.49 10.72
C THR A 134 -11.51 3.41 9.53
N LEU A 135 -12.13 2.87 8.47
CA LEU A 135 -12.35 3.56 7.21
C LEU A 135 -13.70 4.28 7.22
N SER A 136 -13.83 5.32 6.39
CA SER A 136 -15.16 5.86 6.07
C SER A 136 -16.02 4.79 5.38
N ALA A 137 -17.35 4.95 5.42
CA ALA A 137 -18.26 4.01 4.74
C ALA A 137 -17.89 3.82 3.25
N ARG A 138 -17.59 4.92 2.54
CA ARG A 138 -17.10 4.89 1.15
C ARG A 138 -15.76 4.16 1.03
N GLY A 139 -14.80 4.42 1.93
CA GLY A 139 -13.49 3.79 1.91
C GLY A 139 -13.55 2.27 2.16
N PHE A 140 -14.41 1.84 3.08
CA PHE A 140 -14.68 0.43 3.32
C PHE A 140 -15.37 -0.24 2.13
N GLU A 141 -16.40 0.38 1.55
CA GLU A 141 -17.08 -0.13 0.36
C GLU A 141 -16.12 -0.23 -0.84
N THR A 142 -15.35 0.82 -1.10
CA THR A 142 -14.32 0.84 -2.16
C THR A 142 -13.30 -0.28 -1.94
N SER A 143 -12.85 -0.50 -0.70
CA SER A 143 -11.95 -1.60 -0.37
C SER A 143 -12.57 -2.97 -0.67
N ARG A 144 -13.84 -3.19 -0.31
CA ARG A 144 -14.56 -4.43 -0.61
C ARG A 144 -14.80 -4.59 -2.12
N ASP A 145 -15.03 -3.52 -2.85
CA ASP A 145 -15.21 -3.54 -4.30
C ASP A 145 -13.91 -3.84 -5.04
N ILE A 146 -12.77 -3.33 -4.57
CA ILE A 146 -11.45 -3.75 -5.06
C ILE A 146 -11.25 -5.25 -4.86
N MET A 147 -11.58 -5.78 -3.69
CA MET A 147 -11.53 -7.23 -3.44
C MET A 147 -12.44 -7.99 -4.42
N ARG A 148 -13.67 -7.52 -4.67
CA ARG A 148 -14.58 -8.15 -5.65
C ARG A 148 -14.00 -8.11 -7.06
N LEU A 149 -13.45 -6.98 -7.50
CA LEU A 149 -12.83 -6.84 -8.82
C LEU A 149 -11.59 -7.73 -8.98
N GLU A 150 -10.79 -7.92 -7.92
CA GLU A 150 -9.72 -8.93 -7.91
C GLU A 150 -10.27 -10.36 -8.08
N GLY A 151 -11.41 -10.66 -7.46
CA GLY A 151 -12.13 -11.90 -7.71
C GLY A 151 -12.63 -12.03 -9.15
N HIS A 152 -13.03 -10.93 -9.78
CA HIS A 152 -13.42 -10.90 -11.19
C HIS A 152 -12.22 -11.10 -12.12
N LEU A 153 -11.09 -10.45 -11.85
CA LEU A 153 -9.84 -10.60 -12.58
C LEU A 153 -9.36 -12.06 -12.54
N ALA A 154 -9.43 -12.71 -11.37
CA ALA A 154 -9.12 -14.13 -11.24
C ALA A 154 -9.97 -15.00 -12.18
N ASP A 155 -11.28 -14.74 -12.24
CA ASP A 155 -12.21 -15.47 -13.12
C ASP A 155 -11.94 -15.18 -14.61
N LEU A 156 -11.55 -13.94 -14.98
CA LEU A 156 -11.24 -13.54 -16.35
C LEU A 156 -9.93 -14.16 -16.86
N MET A 157 -8.93 -14.24 -15.99
CA MET A 157 -7.58 -14.72 -16.33
C MET A 157 -7.40 -16.23 -16.14
N ASP A 158 -8.37 -16.90 -15.49
CA ASP A 158 -8.24 -18.28 -15.00
C ASP A 158 -6.98 -18.46 -14.14
N ASP A 159 -6.63 -17.43 -13.36
CA ASP A 159 -5.47 -17.40 -12.45
C ASP A 159 -5.90 -17.04 -11.03
N HIS A 160 -6.35 -18.07 -10.32
CA HIS A 160 -6.71 -17.98 -8.91
C HIS A 160 -5.51 -18.05 -7.97
N TYR A 161 -4.29 -18.17 -8.49
CA TYR A 161 -3.07 -18.16 -7.69
C TYR A 161 -2.54 -16.72 -7.50
N GLN A 162 -2.53 -15.92 -8.57
CA GLN A 162 -2.12 -14.52 -8.50
C GLN A 162 -3.25 -13.63 -7.97
N TYR A 163 -4.47 -13.87 -8.40
CA TYR A 163 -5.61 -12.98 -8.13
C TYR A 163 -6.68 -13.65 -7.26
N GLY A 164 -7.51 -12.83 -6.61
CA GLY A 164 -8.72 -13.32 -5.97
C GLY A 164 -9.23 -12.47 -4.81
N GLU A 165 -10.55 -12.56 -4.59
CA GLU A 165 -11.29 -11.75 -3.60
C GLU A 165 -10.75 -11.86 -2.16
N ARG A 166 -10.12 -12.98 -1.82
CA ARG A 166 -9.63 -13.26 -0.47
C ARG A 166 -8.09 -13.31 -0.39
N ARG A 167 -7.37 -12.83 -1.40
CA ARG A 167 -5.89 -12.77 -1.39
C ARG A 167 -5.38 -11.50 -0.73
N TYR A 168 -5.68 -11.38 0.57
CA TYR A 168 -5.29 -10.24 1.39
C TYR A 168 -4.86 -10.71 2.77
N TRP A 169 -3.86 -10.05 3.34
CA TRP A 169 -3.25 -10.41 4.61
C TRP A 169 -3.31 -9.26 5.59
N PHE A 170 -3.47 -9.59 6.87
CA PHE A 170 -3.53 -8.61 7.95
C PHE A 170 -2.33 -8.78 8.88
N THR A 171 -1.67 -7.66 9.17
CA THR A 171 -0.67 -7.53 10.25
C THR A 171 -1.09 -6.43 11.21
N VAL A 172 -0.66 -6.54 12.46
CA VAL A 172 -0.88 -5.57 13.53
C VAL A 172 0.46 -5.28 14.18
N MET A 173 0.81 -4.00 14.27
CA MET A 173 2.08 -3.53 14.82
C MET A 173 1.78 -2.81 16.13
N GLY A 174 2.29 -3.36 17.24
CA GLY A 174 1.96 -2.92 18.59
C GLY A 174 0.64 -3.50 19.12
N GLU A 175 0.49 -3.52 20.45
CA GLU A 175 -0.79 -3.90 21.08
C GLU A 175 -1.78 -2.72 21.01
N PRO A 176 -3.05 -2.93 20.64
CA PRO A 176 -4.05 -1.87 20.61
C PRO A 176 -4.12 -1.09 21.92
N SER A 177 -3.97 0.23 21.83
CA SER A 177 -3.76 1.11 22.99
C SER A 177 -4.61 2.37 22.91
N GLU A 178 -4.98 2.90 24.07
CA GLU A 178 -5.63 4.22 24.21
C GLU A 178 -4.68 5.40 23.95
N SER A 179 -3.39 5.22 24.19
CA SER A 179 -2.42 6.31 24.21
C SER A 179 -1.07 5.96 23.60
N GLY A 180 -0.70 4.68 23.58
CA GLY A 180 0.51 4.21 22.94
C GLY A 180 0.35 4.11 21.42
N PRO A 181 1.47 4.08 20.67
CA PRO A 181 1.44 3.86 19.24
C PRO A 181 1.08 2.41 18.94
N TRP A 182 0.22 2.21 17.96
CA TRP A 182 -0.08 0.90 17.39
C TRP A 182 -0.74 1.09 16.02
N GLY A 183 -1.00 -0.01 15.32
CA GLY A 183 -1.83 0.06 14.13
C GLY A 183 -1.88 -1.25 13.39
N TRP A 184 -2.40 -1.23 12.18
CA TRP A 184 -2.59 -2.41 11.36
C TRP A 184 -2.32 -2.13 9.89
N GLN A 185 -1.92 -3.15 9.16
CA GLN A 185 -1.75 -3.12 7.72
C GLN A 185 -2.60 -4.22 7.09
N LEU A 186 -3.20 -3.89 5.96
CA LEU A 186 -3.76 -4.84 5.00
C LEU A 186 -2.96 -4.71 3.72
N ASP A 187 -2.51 -5.83 3.15
CA ASP A 187 -1.83 -5.83 1.87
C ASP A 187 -2.32 -6.97 0.96
N GLY A 188 -2.32 -6.71 -0.34
CA GLY A 188 -2.74 -7.61 -1.41
C GLY A 188 -2.55 -6.95 -2.78
N HIS A 189 -2.95 -7.63 -3.85
CA HIS A 189 -2.56 -7.24 -5.21
C HIS A 189 -3.00 -5.82 -5.61
N HIS A 190 -4.24 -5.42 -5.27
CA HIS A 190 -4.81 -4.12 -5.66
C HIS A 190 -5.26 -3.23 -4.49
N LEU A 191 -5.05 -3.66 -3.25
CA LEU A 191 -5.40 -2.91 -2.07
C LEU A 191 -4.32 -3.07 -1.00
N ILE A 192 -3.79 -1.93 -0.57
CA ILE A 192 -2.94 -1.79 0.60
C ILE A 192 -3.50 -0.66 1.45
N VAL A 193 -3.71 -0.92 2.74
CA VAL A 193 -4.11 0.08 3.73
C VAL A 193 -3.16 -0.04 4.91
N ASN A 194 -2.43 1.02 5.21
CA ASN A 194 -1.68 1.15 6.45
C ASN A 194 -2.42 2.10 7.37
N CYS A 195 -2.71 1.67 8.60
CA CYS A 195 -3.34 2.50 9.61
C CYS A 195 -2.45 2.57 10.83
N PHE A 196 -1.92 3.75 11.13
CA PHE A 196 -1.20 4.04 12.36
C PHE A 196 -2.08 4.89 13.30
N VAL A 197 -2.08 4.55 14.58
CA VAL A 197 -2.85 5.19 15.64
C VAL A 197 -1.91 5.60 16.77
N LEU A 198 -1.99 6.87 17.19
CA LEU A 198 -1.34 7.38 18.40
C LEU A 198 -2.31 8.29 19.15
N GLY A 199 -2.85 7.80 20.27
CA GLY A 199 -3.93 8.48 20.96
C GLY A 199 -5.17 8.59 20.07
N ASP A 200 -5.61 9.83 19.80
CA ASP A 200 -6.73 10.13 18.91
C ASP A 200 -6.30 10.52 17.48
N GLN A 201 -5.00 10.46 17.17
CA GLN A 201 -4.46 10.77 15.85
C GLN A 201 -4.32 9.49 15.01
N VAL A 202 -4.83 9.54 13.78
CA VAL A 202 -4.80 8.42 12.82
C VAL A 202 -4.12 8.86 11.54
N VAL A 203 -3.23 8.01 11.01
CA VAL A 203 -2.57 8.19 9.71
C VAL A 203 -2.86 6.96 8.85
N LEU A 204 -3.37 7.18 7.64
CA LEU A 204 -3.75 6.12 6.69
C LEU A 204 -2.77 5.95 5.52
N THR A 205 -1.53 6.44 5.63
CA THR A 205 -0.53 6.41 4.56
C THR A 205 0.69 5.58 4.95
N PRO A 206 1.31 4.82 4.03
CA PRO A 206 0.95 4.73 2.61
C PRO A 206 -0.32 3.88 2.37
N THR A 207 -1.09 4.23 1.35
CA THR A 207 -2.27 3.48 0.90
C THR A 207 -2.22 3.33 -0.60
N PHE A 208 -2.55 2.13 -1.08
CA PHE A 208 -2.69 1.83 -2.50
C PHE A 208 -4.09 1.29 -2.75
N MET A 209 -4.81 1.92 -3.66
CA MET A 209 -6.15 1.50 -4.09
C MET A 209 -6.16 1.51 -5.61
N GLY A 210 -6.34 0.34 -6.21
CA GLY A 210 -6.41 0.19 -7.66
C GLY A 210 -7.28 -1.00 -8.02
N SER A 211 -7.42 -1.25 -9.32
CA SER A 211 -7.95 -2.51 -9.86
C SER A 211 -7.74 -2.53 -11.36
N GLU A 212 -7.48 -3.71 -11.91
CA GLU A 212 -7.61 -4.00 -13.34
C GLU A 212 -8.47 -5.26 -13.51
N PRO A 213 -9.65 -5.19 -14.16
CA PRO A 213 -10.32 -3.97 -14.63
C PRO A 213 -10.85 -3.11 -13.46
N THR A 214 -11.11 -1.83 -13.70
CA THR A 214 -11.76 -0.93 -12.73
C THR A 214 -13.27 -1.11 -12.64
N ARG A 215 -13.83 -1.96 -13.50
CA ARG A 215 -15.27 -2.26 -13.58
C ARG A 215 -15.48 -3.70 -14.03
N ALA A 216 -16.47 -4.36 -13.45
CA ALA A 216 -16.94 -5.67 -13.88
C ALA A 216 -18.27 -5.53 -14.63
N ASP A 217 -18.27 -5.78 -15.94
CA ASP A 217 -19.49 -5.78 -16.76
C ASP A 217 -20.21 -7.14 -16.78
N THR A 218 -19.52 -8.20 -16.35
CA THR A 218 -20.01 -9.58 -16.43
C THR A 218 -19.58 -10.42 -15.22
N GLY A 219 -20.01 -11.67 -15.17
CA GLY A 219 -19.62 -12.60 -14.11
C GLY A 219 -20.31 -12.32 -12.77
N ARG A 220 -19.81 -12.96 -11.71
CA ARG A 220 -20.43 -12.94 -10.37
C ARG A 220 -20.40 -11.57 -9.68
N PHE A 221 -19.55 -10.65 -10.15
CA PHE A 221 -19.40 -9.30 -9.62
C PHE A 221 -19.86 -8.21 -10.57
N ALA A 222 -20.65 -8.56 -11.60
CA ALA A 222 -21.19 -7.59 -12.55
C ALA A 222 -21.88 -6.41 -11.86
N GLY A 223 -21.54 -5.19 -12.27
CA GLY A 223 -22.03 -3.94 -11.67
C GLY A 223 -21.08 -3.30 -10.65
N THR A 224 -20.00 -3.98 -10.26
CA THR A 224 -18.96 -3.39 -9.41
C THR A 224 -18.10 -2.43 -10.23
N ALA A 225 -17.88 -1.22 -9.74
CA ALA A 225 -16.98 -0.23 -10.33
C ALA A 225 -16.33 0.61 -9.22
N ILE A 226 -15.08 1.02 -9.42
CA ILE A 226 -14.33 1.83 -8.45
C ILE A 226 -13.71 3.05 -9.14
N LEU A 227 -13.40 4.08 -8.35
CA LEU A 227 -12.66 5.27 -8.77
C LEU A 227 -13.30 6.08 -9.92
N GLU A 228 -14.58 5.87 -10.22
CA GLU A 228 -15.29 6.58 -11.28
C GLU A 228 -15.42 8.07 -10.98
N GLU A 229 -15.63 8.44 -9.72
CA GLU A 229 -15.73 9.84 -9.30
C GLU A 229 -14.37 10.55 -9.38
N GLU A 230 -13.31 9.89 -8.96
CA GLU A 230 -11.92 10.37 -8.99
C GLU A 230 -11.47 10.55 -10.45
N LEU A 231 -11.79 9.59 -11.33
CA LEU A 231 -11.55 9.69 -12.76
C LEU A 231 -12.31 10.88 -13.38
N ALA A 232 -13.60 11.02 -13.05
CA ALA A 232 -14.41 12.12 -13.55
C ALA A 232 -13.92 13.49 -13.04
N ALA A 233 -13.50 13.58 -11.78
CA ALA A 233 -12.94 14.79 -11.19
C ALA A 233 -11.60 15.18 -11.83
N GLY A 234 -10.70 14.22 -12.05
CA GLY A 234 -9.43 14.45 -12.73
C GLY A 234 -9.62 14.95 -14.17
N LEU A 235 -10.54 14.30 -14.90
CA LEU A 235 -10.88 14.71 -16.26
C LEU A 235 -11.56 16.09 -16.29
N ALA A 236 -12.39 16.42 -15.30
CA ALA A 236 -12.99 17.75 -15.19
C ALA A 236 -11.93 18.83 -14.95
N LEU A 237 -10.97 18.58 -14.06
CA LEU A 237 -9.89 19.53 -13.76
C LEU A 237 -9.05 19.85 -15.00
N ILE A 238 -8.52 18.82 -15.69
CA ILE A 238 -7.62 19.04 -16.84
C ILE A 238 -8.33 19.76 -18.01
N ASN A 239 -9.63 19.51 -18.18
CA ASN A 239 -10.45 20.17 -19.20
C ASN A 239 -10.84 21.61 -18.83
N ALA A 240 -10.83 21.96 -17.54
CA ALA A 240 -11.11 23.31 -17.06
C ALA A 240 -9.92 24.27 -17.16
N LEU A 241 -8.70 23.75 -17.31
CA LEU A 241 -7.49 24.56 -17.50
C LEU A 241 -7.53 25.32 -18.84
N ASP A 242 -6.83 26.45 -18.94
CA ASP A 242 -6.55 27.07 -20.23
C ASP A 242 -5.32 26.44 -20.91
N ASP A 243 -4.98 26.90 -22.13
CA ASP A 243 -3.84 26.35 -22.88
C ASP A 243 -2.49 26.61 -22.19
N ALA A 244 -2.33 27.74 -21.51
CA ALA A 244 -1.09 28.08 -20.80
C ALA A 244 -0.93 27.22 -19.54
N GLN A 245 -2.01 27.03 -18.79
CA GLN A 245 -2.08 26.17 -17.63
C GLN A 245 -1.85 24.70 -18.01
N ARG A 246 -2.51 24.20 -19.07
CA ARG A 246 -2.29 22.82 -19.56
C ARG A 246 -0.85 22.55 -19.95
N ALA A 247 -0.19 23.51 -20.60
CA ALA A 247 1.21 23.39 -21.01
C ALA A 247 2.18 23.21 -19.82
N VAL A 248 1.77 23.62 -18.60
CA VAL A 248 2.54 23.41 -17.37
C VAL A 248 2.04 22.18 -16.60
N ALA A 249 0.74 21.93 -16.57
CA ALA A 249 0.14 20.82 -15.80
C ALA A 249 0.42 19.44 -16.41
N ILE A 250 0.55 19.34 -17.74
CA ILE A 250 0.87 18.08 -18.43
C ILE A 250 2.39 17.91 -18.46
N ILE A 251 2.90 17.06 -17.58
CA ILE A 251 4.36 16.79 -17.46
C ILE A 251 4.87 15.98 -18.65
N ASP A 252 4.16 14.92 -19.00
CA ASP A 252 4.46 14.08 -20.16
C ASP A 252 3.15 13.83 -20.94
N PRO A 253 3.04 14.32 -22.18
CA PRO A 253 1.86 14.06 -23.01
C PRO A 253 1.80 12.61 -23.53
N ASP A 254 2.89 11.86 -23.46
CA ASP A 254 3.00 10.51 -24.02
C ASP A 254 2.94 9.43 -22.92
N LYS A 255 1.85 8.67 -22.88
CA LYS A 255 1.71 7.55 -21.93
C LYS A 255 2.33 6.26 -22.49
N THR A 256 3.66 6.19 -22.53
CA THR A 256 4.39 5.01 -23.07
C THR A 256 4.92 4.05 -21.99
N ALA A 257 4.89 4.45 -20.71
CA ALA A 257 5.41 3.67 -19.59
C ALA A 257 4.60 3.92 -18.30
N ASN A 258 4.97 3.23 -17.22
CA ASN A 258 4.45 3.50 -15.87
C ASN A 258 5.05 4.81 -15.33
N ASN A 259 4.24 5.61 -14.62
CA ASN A 259 4.65 6.94 -14.10
C ASN A 259 4.60 6.96 -12.57
N ASN A 260 4.96 5.85 -11.94
CA ASN A 260 4.96 5.73 -10.48
C ASN A 260 6.03 6.68 -9.94
N HIS A 261 5.67 7.57 -9.02
CA HIS A 261 6.64 8.42 -8.32
C HIS A 261 7.14 7.79 -7.00
N GLY A 262 6.44 6.76 -6.54
CA GLY A 262 6.81 5.91 -5.41
C GLY A 262 6.13 4.55 -5.57
N GLU A 263 6.70 3.53 -4.95
CA GLU A 263 6.24 2.14 -5.01
C GLU A 263 6.85 1.34 -3.86
N LEU A 264 6.56 0.04 -3.84
CA LEU A 264 7.14 -0.90 -2.87
C LEU A 264 8.65 -0.69 -2.74
N PHE A 265 9.13 -0.56 -1.50
CA PHE A 265 10.55 -0.38 -1.18
C PHE A 265 11.17 0.93 -1.69
N GLN A 266 10.36 1.90 -2.12
CA GLN A 266 10.77 3.27 -2.41
C GLN A 266 10.32 4.23 -1.29
N ASP A 267 10.46 3.79 -0.03
CA ASP A 267 9.95 4.51 1.15
C ASP A 267 10.62 5.88 1.36
N ASN A 268 11.82 6.06 0.78
CA ASN A 268 12.64 7.27 0.85
C ASN A 268 12.73 7.99 -0.51
N ALA A 269 11.70 7.86 -1.36
CA ALA A 269 11.70 8.46 -2.70
C ALA A 269 11.86 9.98 -2.66
N VAL A 270 12.63 10.52 -3.63
CA VAL A 270 12.68 11.95 -3.93
C VAL A 270 11.69 12.24 -5.05
N VAL A 271 10.62 12.97 -4.73
CA VAL A 271 9.52 13.31 -5.65
C VAL A 271 9.44 14.83 -5.79
N PRO A 272 10.12 15.41 -6.80
CA PRO A 272 10.11 16.85 -7.03
C PRO A 272 8.71 17.42 -7.25
N TYR A 273 8.49 18.66 -6.82
CA TYR A 273 7.28 19.38 -7.20
C TYR A 273 7.30 19.68 -8.69
N GLU A 274 6.29 19.19 -9.39
CA GLU A 274 6.10 19.40 -10.82
C GLU A 274 4.66 19.85 -11.09
N GLY A 275 4.46 20.54 -12.20
CA GLY A 275 3.14 20.94 -12.67
C GLY A 275 2.69 22.30 -12.16
N LEU A 276 1.37 22.50 -12.24
CA LEU A 276 0.72 23.78 -11.99
C LEU A 276 0.36 23.92 -10.51
N ARG A 277 0.73 25.05 -9.89
CA ARG A 277 0.42 25.27 -8.46
C ARG A 277 -1.06 25.58 -8.28
N LEU A 278 -1.65 25.11 -7.17
CA LEU A 278 -3.04 25.43 -6.82
C LEU A 278 -3.31 26.94 -6.79
N GLY A 279 -2.34 27.76 -6.38
CA GLY A 279 -2.47 29.22 -6.36
C GLY A 279 -2.46 29.90 -7.74
N GLU A 280 -2.18 29.16 -8.81
CA GLU A 280 -2.23 29.63 -10.21
C GLU A 280 -3.53 29.23 -10.92
N LEU A 281 -4.44 28.54 -10.20
CA LEU A 281 -5.78 28.21 -10.63
C LEU A 281 -6.76 29.31 -10.23
N ASP A 282 -7.79 29.54 -11.05
CA ASP A 282 -8.94 30.36 -10.63
C ASP A 282 -9.82 29.63 -9.59
N ASP A 283 -10.77 30.34 -8.98
CA ASP A 283 -11.62 29.78 -7.91
C ASP A 283 -12.38 28.50 -8.35
N ALA A 284 -12.80 28.42 -9.62
CA ALA A 284 -13.55 27.27 -10.14
C ALA A 284 -12.63 26.06 -10.35
N GLN A 285 -11.43 26.29 -10.89
CA GLN A 285 -10.40 25.28 -11.07
C GLN A 285 -9.86 24.79 -9.72
N GLN A 286 -9.65 25.68 -8.75
CA GLN A 286 -9.26 25.32 -7.38
C GLN A 286 -10.31 24.42 -6.73
N ALA A 287 -11.60 24.75 -6.88
CA ALA A 287 -12.68 23.92 -6.37
C ALA A 287 -12.67 22.51 -6.99
N LEU A 288 -12.34 22.37 -8.28
CA LEU A 288 -12.17 21.07 -8.93
C LEU A 288 -10.95 20.32 -8.38
N ALA A 289 -9.81 20.99 -8.22
CA ALA A 289 -8.60 20.38 -7.69
C ALA A 289 -8.76 19.90 -6.23
N LEU A 290 -9.45 20.67 -5.40
CA LEU A 290 -9.75 20.29 -4.01
C LEU A 290 -10.73 19.12 -3.88
N ARG A 291 -11.41 18.70 -4.95
CA ARG A 291 -12.21 17.46 -4.94
C ARG A 291 -11.37 16.19 -5.08
N LEU A 292 -10.10 16.32 -5.45
CA LEU A 292 -9.15 15.21 -5.59
C LEU A 292 -8.28 15.00 -4.34
N ILE A 293 -8.43 15.85 -3.32
CA ILE A 293 -7.66 15.88 -2.08
C ILE A 293 -8.62 15.63 -0.91
#